data_AF-A0A2M7QL25-F1
#
_entry.id   AF-A0A2M7QL25-F1
#
_cell.length_a   1.000
_cell.length_b   1.000
_cell.length_c   1.000
_cell.angle_alpha   90.00
_cell.angle_beta   90.00
_cell.angle_gamma   90.00
#
_symmetry.space_group_name_H-M   'P 1'
#
loop_
_entity.id
_entity.type
_entity.pdbx_description
1 polymer ?
#
loop_
_entity_poly.entity_id
_entity_poly.type
_entity_poly.pdbx_seq_one_letter_code
_entity_poly.pdbx_strand_id
1 'polypeptide(L)'
;MFRNKPAGLVVDYIGIAADLKAALAYYSKADQSKTGVDTRDAVAALMTTLGVLRDMVHGLDYMPALNGSPADRLQLLPKAVGHVLALEGEGEDAAARSRAGKKRFLDAVAALISAFKLAAGTPEAETVKLEVGFFVAVLTALRKLDGAETGAGSSAAADFAIAQLVNQAVASTEVVDILTACGLDRPDISVLSEDFLAQVQAMEQKNVAVEALKRLLNDEIKARTRTNVVKNEEFSERLRQAMARYHNRSVDALQVIQELIALAKALCDQPDDGLTPEEAAFYDALAKNETAAQIMGNKELLVIAAELVKVVRANATVDWWRLDNPRKSMRVAVKRLLRKFGYPPDLEADAVKRIVQQAEALAQEMSARGR
;
A
#
# COMPACT_ATOMS: atom_id res chain seq x y z
N MET A 1 -13.54 -25.50 36.04
CA MET A 1 -12.70 -24.34 36.44
C MET A 1 -11.31 -24.55 35.84
N PHE A 2 -10.98 -23.92 34.72
CA PHE A 2 -9.67 -24.06 34.04
C PHE A 2 -8.87 -22.78 34.26
N ARG A 3 -7.89 -22.84 35.18
CA ARG A 3 -7.33 -21.66 35.84
C ARG A 3 -6.03 -21.09 35.23
N ASN A 4 -5.54 -21.58 34.09
CA ASN A 4 -4.27 -21.11 33.50
C ASN A 4 -4.30 -20.99 31.97
N LYS A 5 -5.02 -20.01 31.41
CA LYS A 5 -4.75 -19.53 30.04
C LYS A 5 -4.75 -17.99 30.01
N PRO A 6 -3.66 -17.32 29.55
CA PRO A 6 -3.50 -15.87 29.66
C PRO A 6 -4.26 -15.04 28.62
N ALA A 7 -4.75 -15.64 27.53
CA ALA A 7 -5.72 -15.00 26.64
C ALA A 7 -6.38 -16.08 25.75
N GLY A 8 -7.70 -16.21 25.84
CA GLY A 8 -8.51 -17.07 24.98
C GLY A 8 -9.96 -16.83 25.32
N LEU A 9 -10.73 -16.29 24.38
CA LEU A 9 -12.17 -16.12 24.54
C LEU A 9 -12.80 -17.51 24.67
N VAL A 10 -13.30 -17.83 25.87
CA VAL A 10 -14.08 -19.05 26.09
C VAL A 10 -15.52 -18.69 25.76
N VAL A 11 -15.98 -19.07 24.57
CA VAL A 11 -17.39 -18.98 24.19
C VAL A 11 -18.07 -20.26 24.67
N ASP A 12 -18.98 -20.14 25.64
CA ASP A 12 -19.82 -21.24 26.07
C ASP A 12 -20.98 -21.39 25.08
N TYR A 13 -21.02 -22.50 24.36
CA TYR A 13 -22.08 -22.81 23.40
C TYR A 13 -23.25 -23.58 24.03
N ILE A 14 -23.20 -23.83 25.35
CA ILE A 14 -24.29 -24.48 26.08
C ILE A 14 -25.51 -23.56 26.11
N GLY A 15 -26.57 -23.96 25.40
CA GLY A 15 -27.84 -23.23 25.32
C GLY A 15 -28.18 -22.72 23.91
N ILE A 16 -27.16 -22.41 23.09
CA ILE A 16 -27.37 -21.86 21.74
C ILE A 16 -28.16 -22.83 20.86
N ALA A 17 -27.91 -24.13 20.96
CA ALA A 17 -28.65 -25.12 20.19
C ALA A 17 -30.15 -25.19 20.57
N ALA A 18 -30.48 -24.95 21.84
CA ALA A 18 -31.88 -24.92 22.30
C ALA A 18 -32.59 -23.64 21.80
N ASP A 19 -31.90 -22.50 21.87
CA ASP A 19 -32.41 -21.21 21.39
C ASP A 19 -32.57 -21.20 19.86
N LEU A 20 -31.62 -21.78 19.11
CA LEU A 20 -31.72 -21.92 17.65
C LEU A 20 -32.91 -22.81 17.28
N LYS A 21 -33.12 -23.91 18.01
CA LYS A 21 -34.24 -24.83 17.78
C LYS A 21 -35.59 -24.19 18.10
N ALA A 22 -35.66 -23.36 19.14
CA ALA A 22 -36.83 -22.55 19.45
C ALA A 22 -37.11 -21.49 18.37
N ALA A 23 -36.07 -20.83 17.87
CA ALA A 23 -36.17 -19.86 16.78
C ALA A 23 -36.65 -20.49 15.45
N LEU A 24 -36.20 -21.70 15.14
CA LEU A 24 -36.63 -22.45 13.95
C LEU A 24 -38.12 -22.82 13.98
N ALA A 25 -38.72 -22.96 15.17
CA ALA A 25 -40.13 -23.28 15.31
C ALA A 25 -41.08 -22.18 14.81
N TYR A 26 -40.59 -20.95 14.61
CA TYR A 26 -41.37 -19.84 14.02
C TYR A 26 -41.50 -19.91 12.49
N TYR A 27 -40.73 -20.77 11.82
CA TYR A 27 -40.77 -20.95 10.37
C TYR A 27 -41.68 -22.11 9.96
N SER A 28 -42.22 -22.08 8.74
CA SER A 28 -43.00 -23.19 8.19
C SER A 28 -42.13 -24.44 8.05
N LYS A 29 -42.72 -25.66 8.08
CA LYS A 29 -41.94 -26.91 7.92
C LYS A 29 -41.14 -26.97 6.61
N ALA A 30 -41.66 -26.34 5.54
CA ALA A 30 -40.95 -26.24 4.26
C ALA A 30 -39.74 -25.29 4.36
N ASP A 31 -39.88 -24.20 5.10
CA ASP A 31 -38.80 -23.22 5.29
C ASP A 31 -37.76 -23.71 6.29
N GLN A 32 -38.15 -24.46 7.32
CA GLN A 32 -37.24 -25.11 8.28
C GLN A 32 -36.23 -26.04 7.59
N SER A 33 -36.62 -26.66 6.47
CA SER A 33 -35.73 -27.52 5.68
C SER A 33 -34.74 -26.74 4.80
N LYS A 34 -34.94 -25.43 4.66
CA LYS A 34 -34.09 -24.50 3.91
C LYS A 34 -33.34 -23.52 4.81
N THR A 35 -33.64 -23.49 6.11
CA THR A 35 -32.96 -22.65 7.10
C THR A 35 -31.65 -23.30 7.51
N GLY A 36 -30.59 -22.98 6.78
CA GLY A 36 -29.23 -23.45 7.00
C GLY A 36 -28.52 -23.64 5.68
N VAL A 37 -27.21 -23.37 5.65
CA VAL A 37 -26.39 -23.74 4.50
C VAL A 37 -26.14 -25.26 4.58
N ASP A 38 -26.41 -26.00 3.50
CA ASP A 38 -26.09 -27.42 3.45
C ASP A 38 -24.57 -27.59 3.60
N THR A 39 -24.16 -28.34 4.62
CA THR A 39 -22.75 -28.63 4.90
C THR A 39 -22.06 -29.28 3.71
N ARG A 40 -22.78 -30.10 2.93
CA ARG A 40 -22.24 -30.73 1.71
C ARG A 40 -21.96 -29.69 0.63
N ASP A 41 -22.86 -28.72 0.45
CA ASP A 41 -22.67 -27.64 -0.51
C ASP A 41 -21.51 -26.73 -0.09
N ALA A 42 -21.35 -26.48 1.21
CA ALA A 42 -20.22 -25.74 1.77
C ALA A 42 -18.88 -26.45 1.52
N VAL A 43 -18.82 -27.77 1.76
CA VAL A 43 -17.62 -28.58 1.48
C VAL A 43 -17.34 -28.63 -0.03
N ALA A 44 -18.37 -28.80 -0.87
CA ALA A 44 -18.22 -28.79 -2.32
C ALA A 44 -17.67 -27.45 -2.82
N ALA A 45 -18.18 -26.33 -2.31
CA ALA A 45 -17.67 -24.99 -2.63
C ALA A 45 -16.22 -24.81 -2.17
N LEU A 46 -15.86 -25.30 -0.97
CA LEU A 46 -14.50 -25.26 -0.44
C LEU A 46 -13.53 -26.02 -1.35
N MET A 47 -13.86 -27.27 -1.69
CA MET A 47 -12.99 -28.09 -2.52
C MET A 47 -12.89 -27.56 -3.96
N THR A 48 -13.98 -27.02 -4.50
CA THR A 48 -14.00 -26.42 -5.85
C THR A 48 -13.11 -25.17 -5.90
N THR A 49 -13.29 -24.25 -4.96
CA THR A 49 -12.47 -23.02 -4.90
C THR A 49 -10.99 -23.32 -4.62
N LEU A 50 -10.71 -24.32 -3.80
CA LEU A 50 -9.34 -24.82 -3.58
C LEU A 50 -8.74 -25.42 -4.86
N GLY A 51 -9.52 -26.18 -5.63
CA GLY A 51 -9.13 -26.69 -6.94
C GLY A 51 -8.76 -25.57 -7.90
N VAL A 52 -9.59 -24.53 -7.99
CA VAL A 52 -9.29 -23.34 -8.82
C VAL A 52 -7.97 -22.71 -8.40
N LEU A 53 -7.70 -22.57 -7.10
CA LEU A 53 -6.45 -21.97 -6.63
C LEU A 53 -5.24 -22.85 -6.94
N ARG A 54 -5.34 -24.18 -6.78
CA ARG A 54 -4.32 -25.16 -7.20
C ARG A 54 -3.99 -25.02 -8.69
N ASP A 55 -5.01 -24.90 -9.53
CA ASP A 55 -4.84 -24.71 -10.97
C ASP A 55 -4.16 -23.37 -11.28
N MET A 56 -4.52 -22.31 -10.55
CA MET A 56 -3.93 -20.97 -10.72
C MET A 56 -2.47 -20.90 -10.28
N VAL A 57 -2.01 -21.76 -9.36
CA VAL A 57 -0.60 -21.83 -8.96
C VAL A 57 0.11 -23.06 -9.55
N HIS A 58 -0.45 -23.65 -10.61
CA HIS A 58 0.12 -24.81 -11.26
C HIS A 58 1.58 -24.55 -11.70
N GLY A 59 2.47 -25.49 -11.39
CA GLY A 59 3.90 -25.37 -11.65
C GLY A 59 4.71 -24.81 -10.48
N LEU A 60 4.06 -24.31 -9.42
CA LEU A 60 4.69 -24.08 -8.12
C LEU A 60 4.52 -25.32 -7.25
N ASP A 61 5.61 -26.03 -6.95
CA ASP A 61 5.55 -27.14 -6.00
C ASP A 61 5.57 -26.62 -4.55
N TYR A 62 4.38 -26.32 -4.01
CA TYR A 62 4.24 -25.75 -2.66
C TYR A 62 3.94 -26.78 -1.57
N MET A 63 3.53 -28.00 -1.95
CA MET A 63 3.14 -29.06 -1.01
C MET A 63 4.27 -29.50 -0.08
N PRO A 64 5.54 -29.64 -0.53
CA PRO A 64 6.66 -29.96 0.35
C PRO A 64 6.87 -28.91 1.45
N ALA A 65 6.75 -27.62 1.11
CA ALA A 65 6.89 -26.53 2.09
C ALA A 65 5.73 -26.52 3.08
N LEU A 66 4.50 -26.81 2.64
CA LEU A 66 3.35 -26.93 3.55
C LEU A 66 3.57 -28.05 4.57
N ASN A 67 4.07 -29.21 4.14
CA ASN A 67 4.38 -30.33 5.02
C ASN A 67 5.65 -30.12 5.88
N GLY A 68 6.44 -29.08 5.58
CA GLY A 68 7.63 -28.70 6.31
C GLY A 68 7.38 -27.81 7.52
N SER A 69 8.44 -27.11 7.94
CA SER A 69 8.43 -26.17 9.05
C SER A 69 7.79 -24.83 8.67
N PRO A 70 7.38 -24.00 9.65
CA PRO A 70 6.95 -22.62 9.38
C PRO A 70 8.01 -21.79 8.63
N ALA A 71 9.29 -22.09 8.79
CA ALA A 71 10.38 -21.42 8.07
C ALA A 71 10.37 -21.78 6.57
N ASP A 72 10.11 -23.05 6.23
CA ASP A 72 10.03 -23.50 4.83
C ASP A 72 8.86 -22.80 4.10
N ARG A 73 7.73 -22.62 4.79
CA ARG A 73 6.56 -21.90 4.26
C ARG A 73 6.84 -20.41 4.07
N LEU A 74 7.59 -19.80 5.00
CA LEU A 74 8.02 -18.40 4.88
C LEU A 74 8.98 -18.22 3.69
N GLN A 75 9.91 -19.14 3.46
CA GLN A 75 10.82 -19.11 2.30
C GLN A 75 10.10 -19.32 0.97
N LEU A 76 8.99 -20.07 0.98
CA LEU A 76 8.17 -20.28 -0.21
C LEU A 76 7.30 -19.05 -0.55
N LEU A 77 6.89 -18.28 0.46
CA LEU A 77 5.94 -17.18 0.30
C LEU A 77 6.35 -16.19 -0.81
N PRO A 78 7.61 -15.72 -0.92
CA PRO A 78 8.03 -14.86 -2.04
C PRO A 78 7.87 -15.52 -3.41
N LYS A 79 8.16 -16.82 -3.55
CA LYS A 79 7.99 -17.55 -4.81
C LYS A 79 6.51 -17.64 -5.20
N ALA A 80 5.64 -17.91 -4.23
CA ALA A 80 4.19 -17.93 -4.44
C ALA A 80 3.64 -16.55 -4.83
N VAL A 81 4.05 -15.50 -4.14
CA VAL A 81 3.70 -14.12 -4.47
C VAL A 81 4.19 -13.76 -5.87
N GLY A 82 5.45 -14.08 -6.21
CA GLY A 82 6.03 -13.85 -7.52
C GLY A 82 5.27 -14.57 -8.65
N HIS A 83 4.84 -15.82 -8.40
CA HIS A 83 4.02 -16.59 -9.31
C HIS A 83 2.65 -15.93 -9.54
N VAL A 84 1.98 -15.50 -8.47
CA VAL A 84 0.67 -14.81 -8.59
C VAL A 84 0.79 -13.48 -9.33
N LEU A 85 1.86 -12.72 -9.10
CA LEU A 85 2.13 -11.47 -9.82
C LEU A 85 2.38 -11.69 -11.33
N ALA A 86 2.81 -12.89 -11.72
CA ALA A 86 3.04 -13.26 -13.11
C ALA A 86 1.75 -13.75 -13.82
N LEU A 87 0.65 -13.97 -13.11
CA LEU A 87 -0.59 -14.46 -13.71
C LEU A 87 -1.19 -13.42 -14.67
N GLU A 88 -1.65 -13.93 -15.82
CA GLU A 88 -2.40 -13.15 -16.81
C GLU A 88 -3.87 -13.54 -16.79
N GLY A 89 -4.73 -12.52 -16.87
CA GLY A 89 -6.14 -12.65 -17.19
C GLY A 89 -6.46 -12.06 -18.56
N GLU A 90 -7.73 -11.80 -18.80
CA GLU A 90 -8.21 -11.14 -20.02
C GLU A 90 -8.08 -9.61 -19.89
N GLY A 91 -7.73 -8.93 -20.99
CA GLY A 91 -7.56 -7.48 -21.01
C GLY A 91 -7.02 -6.97 -22.34
N GLU A 92 -7.30 -5.69 -22.62
CA GLU A 92 -6.93 -5.04 -23.89
C GLU A 92 -5.41 -4.83 -24.02
N ASP A 93 -4.71 -4.60 -22.91
CA ASP A 93 -3.26 -4.41 -22.85
C ASP A 93 -2.61 -5.32 -21.80
N ALA A 94 -1.27 -5.34 -21.78
CA ALA A 94 -0.51 -6.18 -20.85
C ALA A 94 -0.77 -5.82 -19.37
N ALA A 95 -1.00 -4.53 -19.08
CA ALA A 95 -1.28 -4.06 -17.72
C ALA A 95 -2.66 -4.48 -17.22
N ALA A 96 -3.67 -4.45 -18.10
CA ALA A 96 -5.01 -4.94 -17.83
C ALA A 96 -4.99 -6.45 -17.59
N ARG A 97 -4.27 -7.22 -18.44
CA ARG A 97 -4.11 -8.67 -18.27
C ARG A 97 -3.44 -9.04 -16.95
N SER A 98 -2.32 -8.39 -16.59
CA SER A 98 -1.64 -8.64 -15.31
C SER A 98 -2.53 -8.29 -14.11
N ARG A 99 -3.23 -7.14 -14.14
CA ARG A 99 -4.19 -6.78 -13.09
C ARG A 99 -5.35 -7.76 -13.01
N ALA A 100 -5.88 -8.23 -14.14
CA ALA A 100 -6.97 -9.19 -14.19
C ALA A 100 -6.56 -10.56 -13.61
N GLY A 101 -5.35 -11.05 -13.93
CA GLY A 101 -4.81 -12.30 -13.38
C GLY A 101 -4.65 -12.23 -11.87
N LYS A 102 -4.00 -11.17 -11.37
CA LYS A 102 -3.90 -10.90 -9.93
C LYS A 102 -5.29 -10.79 -9.28
N LYS A 103 -6.20 -9.99 -9.84
CA LYS A 103 -7.56 -9.80 -9.31
C LYS A 103 -8.30 -11.13 -9.19
N ARG A 104 -8.25 -11.96 -10.24
CA ARG A 104 -8.87 -13.30 -10.24
C ARG A 104 -8.36 -14.16 -9.08
N PHE A 105 -7.08 -14.10 -8.77
CA PHE A 105 -6.51 -14.83 -7.64
C PHE A 105 -7.07 -14.29 -6.31
N LEU A 106 -7.09 -12.97 -6.13
CA LEU A 106 -7.63 -12.35 -4.91
C LEU A 106 -9.10 -12.71 -4.69
N ASP A 107 -9.90 -12.70 -5.76
CA ASP A 107 -11.31 -13.07 -5.75
C ASP A 107 -11.50 -14.57 -5.41
N ALA A 108 -10.65 -15.44 -5.97
CA ALA A 108 -10.67 -16.87 -5.67
C ALA A 108 -10.31 -17.17 -4.19
N VAL A 109 -9.31 -16.48 -3.62
CA VAL A 109 -9.00 -16.60 -2.18
C VAL A 109 -10.14 -16.05 -1.31
N ALA A 110 -10.80 -14.97 -1.71
CA ALA A 110 -11.96 -14.44 -0.99
C ALA A 110 -13.14 -15.44 -0.99
N ALA A 111 -13.36 -16.13 -2.10
CA ALA A 111 -14.33 -17.22 -2.20
C ALA A 111 -13.93 -18.43 -1.33
N LEU A 112 -12.65 -18.82 -1.35
CA LEU A 112 -12.10 -19.88 -0.49
C LEU A 112 -12.32 -19.58 1.00
N ILE A 113 -12.01 -18.36 1.44
CA ILE A 113 -12.22 -17.93 2.82
C ILE A 113 -13.68 -18.07 3.21
N SER A 114 -14.59 -17.61 2.35
CA SER A 114 -16.03 -17.70 2.59
C SER A 114 -16.50 -19.16 2.68
N ALA A 115 -16.07 -20.01 1.76
CA ALA A 115 -16.41 -21.43 1.75
C ALA A 115 -15.81 -22.18 2.96
N PHE A 116 -14.59 -21.87 3.36
CA PHE A 116 -13.94 -22.45 4.54
C PHE A 116 -14.69 -22.12 5.83
N LYS A 117 -15.18 -20.89 5.98
CA LYS A 117 -16.01 -20.52 7.14
C LYS A 117 -17.30 -21.32 7.21
N LEU A 118 -17.95 -21.55 6.07
CA LEU A 118 -19.18 -22.32 5.99
C LEU A 118 -18.97 -23.82 6.24
N ALA A 119 -17.83 -24.35 5.80
CA ALA A 119 -17.44 -25.74 6.00
C ALA A 119 -16.68 -25.97 7.33
N ALA A 120 -16.53 -24.94 8.17
CA ALA A 120 -15.77 -25.03 9.42
C ALA A 120 -16.35 -26.12 10.34
N GLY A 121 -15.49 -26.96 10.90
CA GLY A 121 -15.89 -28.08 11.76
C GLY A 121 -16.15 -29.40 11.02
N THR A 122 -16.04 -29.43 9.69
CA THR A 122 -16.05 -30.68 8.90
C THR A 122 -14.66 -31.32 8.86
N PRO A 123 -14.56 -32.66 8.71
CA PRO A 123 -13.27 -33.32 8.56
C PRO A 123 -12.53 -32.86 7.30
N GLU A 124 -13.25 -32.60 6.21
CA GLU A 124 -12.69 -32.10 4.96
C GLU A 124 -12.01 -30.74 5.16
N ALA A 125 -12.67 -29.79 5.84
CA ALA A 125 -12.08 -28.49 6.14
C ALA A 125 -10.81 -28.61 6.99
N GLU A 126 -10.77 -29.53 7.97
CA GLU A 126 -9.57 -29.72 8.80
C GLU A 126 -8.38 -30.25 7.97
N THR A 127 -8.61 -31.09 6.96
CA THR A 127 -7.54 -31.60 6.10
C THR A 127 -6.88 -30.53 5.24
N VAL A 128 -7.65 -29.56 4.76
CA VAL A 128 -7.14 -28.50 3.85
C VAL A 128 -6.80 -27.19 4.56
N LYS A 129 -7.04 -27.12 5.87
CA LYS A 129 -6.87 -25.93 6.71
C LYS A 129 -5.53 -25.22 6.56
N LEU A 130 -4.45 -25.99 6.51
CA LEU A 130 -3.10 -25.43 6.38
C LEU A 130 -2.87 -24.81 5.00
N GLU A 131 -3.36 -25.47 3.96
CA GLU A 131 -3.29 -24.99 2.57
C GLU A 131 -4.14 -23.73 2.38
N VAL A 132 -5.33 -23.69 2.97
CA VAL A 132 -6.16 -22.48 3.04
C VAL A 132 -5.38 -21.35 3.72
N GLY A 133 -4.78 -21.61 4.88
CA GLY A 133 -3.97 -20.62 5.59
C GLY A 133 -2.82 -20.06 4.75
N PHE A 134 -2.17 -20.91 3.95
CA PHE A 134 -1.12 -20.47 3.03
C PHE A 134 -1.63 -19.54 1.93
N PHE A 135 -2.74 -19.87 1.26
CA PHE A 135 -3.31 -18.96 0.26
C PHE A 135 -3.76 -17.62 0.86
N VAL A 136 -4.26 -17.63 2.11
CA VAL A 136 -4.56 -16.38 2.84
C VAL A 136 -3.28 -15.61 3.17
N ALA A 137 -2.17 -16.28 3.50
CA ALA A 137 -0.89 -15.62 3.70
C ALA A 137 -0.38 -14.96 2.41
N VAL A 138 -0.51 -15.62 1.25
CA VAL A 138 -0.19 -15.05 -0.08
C VAL A 138 -1.07 -13.82 -0.37
N LEU A 139 -2.38 -13.91 -0.13
CA LEU A 139 -3.31 -12.77 -0.25
C LEU A 139 -2.88 -11.58 0.63
N THR A 140 -2.52 -11.86 1.88
CA THR A 140 -2.11 -10.84 2.85
C THR A 140 -0.81 -10.15 2.41
N ALA A 141 0.17 -10.93 1.97
CA ALA A 141 1.42 -10.44 1.40
C ALA A 141 1.19 -9.52 0.19
N LEU A 142 0.34 -9.94 -0.76
CA LEU A 142 0.00 -9.15 -1.95
C LEU A 142 -0.66 -7.81 -1.60
N ARG A 143 -1.59 -7.80 -0.64
CA ARG A 143 -2.26 -6.56 -0.19
C ARG A 143 -1.31 -5.59 0.47
N LYS A 144 -0.37 -6.09 1.28
CA LYS A 144 0.66 -5.29 1.93
C LYS A 144 1.62 -4.68 0.90
N LEU A 145 2.00 -5.44 -0.13
CA LEU A 145 2.80 -4.94 -1.26
C LEU A 145 2.07 -3.85 -2.07
N ASP A 146 0.76 -3.98 -2.28
CA ASP A 146 -0.05 -2.93 -2.95
C ASP A 146 -0.15 -1.63 -2.14
N GLY A 147 0.27 -1.67 -0.89
CA GLY A 147 0.22 -0.52 -0.01
C GLY A 147 -1.17 -0.18 0.49
N ALA A 148 -2.09 -1.15 0.43
CA ALA A 148 -3.27 -1.11 1.28
C ALA A 148 -2.75 -1.21 2.72
N GLU A 149 -2.65 -0.06 3.40
CA GLU A 149 -2.66 -0.09 4.85
C GLU A 149 -3.91 -0.87 5.23
N THR A 150 -3.73 -1.97 5.96
CA THR A 150 -4.79 -2.44 6.84
C THR A 150 -4.95 -1.38 7.93
N GLY A 151 -5.43 -0.19 7.54
CA GLY A 151 -5.98 0.75 8.48
C GLY A 151 -6.98 -0.04 9.30
N ALA A 152 -6.97 0.19 10.61
CA ALA A 152 -7.80 -0.49 11.59
C ALA A 152 -9.33 -0.45 11.28
N GLY A 153 -9.74 0.14 10.16
CA GLY A 153 -11.11 0.18 9.63
C GLY A 153 -11.45 -0.75 8.46
N SER A 154 -10.53 -1.54 7.87
CA SER A 154 -10.92 -2.52 6.82
C SER A 154 -10.92 -3.96 7.36
N SER A 155 -11.97 -4.32 8.10
CA SER A 155 -12.37 -5.71 8.44
C SER A 155 -11.34 -6.63 9.13
N ALA A 156 -10.15 -6.17 9.50
CA ALA A 156 -9.13 -6.99 10.16
C ALA A 156 -9.45 -7.27 11.64
N ALA A 157 -10.39 -6.53 12.23
CA ALA A 157 -10.96 -6.88 13.53
C ALA A 157 -11.98 -8.02 13.48
N ALA A 158 -12.38 -8.52 12.29
CA ALA A 158 -13.61 -9.32 12.16
C ALA A 158 -13.46 -10.85 12.05
N ASP A 159 -12.25 -11.44 11.96
CA ASP A 159 -12.12 -12.90 12.00
C ASP A 159 -10.80 -13.39 12.62
N PHE A 160 -10.82 -13.54 13.95
CA PHE A 160 -9.74 -14.19 14.70
C PHE A 160 -9.35 -15.56 14.11
N ALA A 161 -10.32 -16.32 13.59
CA ALA A 161 -10.09 -17.60 12.94
C ALA A 161 -9.19 -17.48 11.70
N ILE A 162 -9.38 -16.44 10.87
CA ILE A 162 -8.52 -16.19 9.70
C ILE A 162 -7.11 -15.78 10.15
N ALA A 163 -7.01 -14.89 11.14
CA ALA A 163 -5.71 -14.46 11.67
C ALA A 163 -4.93 -15.66 12.24
N GLN A 164 -5.61 -16.59 12.92
CA GLN A 164 -5.02 -17.81 13.43
C GLN A 164 -4.56 -18.76 12.31
N LEU A 165 -5.33 -18.89 11.21
CA LEU A 165 -4.91 -19.64 10.03
C LEU A 165 -3.63 -19.07 9.42
N VAL A 166 -3.56 -17.74 9.29
CA VAL A 166 -2.36 -17.07 8.77
C VAL A 166 -1.17 -17.34 9.68
N ASN A 167 -1.30 -17.13 10.99
CA ASN A 167 -0.20 -17.35 11.94
C ASN A 167 0.26 -18.83 11.98
N GLN A 168 -0.65 -19.78 11.77
CA GLN A 168 -0.32 -21.20 11.69
C GLN A 168 0.39 -21.57 10.38
N ALA A 169 0.03 -20.89 9.28
CA ALA A 169 0.64 -21.10 7.97
C ALA A 169 1.98 -20.39 7.83
N VAL A 170 2.09 -19.13 8.24
CA VAL A 170 3.29 -18.29 8.13
C VAL A 170 3.42 -17.39 9.36
N ALA A 171 4.60 -17.38 9.99
CA ALA A 171 4.84 -16.66 11.24
C ALA A 171 4.70 -15.13 11.12
N SER A 172 4.97 -14.54 9.94
CA SER A 172 4.73 -13.13 9.64
C SER A 172 4.53 -12.92 8.14
N THR A 173 3.73 -11.91 7.79
CA THR A 173 3.45 -11.49 6.41
C THR A 173 3.85 -10.04 6.15
N GLU A 174 4.63 -9.41 7.04
CA GLU A 174 5.11 -8.06 6.81
C GLU A 174 5.98 -7.96 5.55
N VAL A 175 5.92 -6.83 4.85
CA VAL A 175 6.75 -6.61 3.64
C VAL A 175 8.23 -6.79 3.96
N VAL A 176 8.65 -6.28 5.11
CA VAL A 176 10.02 -6.44 5.63
C VAL A 176 10.37 -7.92 5.82
N ASP A 177 9.44 -8.75 6.29
CA ASP A 177 9.68 -10.16 6.51
C ASP A 177 9.66 -10.98 5.21
N ILE A 178 8.88 -10.56 4.21
CA ILE A 178 8.92 -11.13 2.85
C ILE A 178 10.27 -10.82 2.19
N LEU A 179 10.77 -9.59 2.37
CA LEU A 179 12.10 -9.19 1.90
C LEU A 179 13.21 -9.93 2.66
N THR A 180 13.09 -10.07 3.98
CA THR A 180 14.01 -10.87 4.80
C THR A 180 14.03 -12.33 4.35
N ALA A 181 12.87 -12.90 4.02
CA ALA A 181 12.75 -14.27 3.47
C ALA A 181 13.41 -14.42 2.09
N CYS A 182 13.65 -13.32 1.38
CA CYS A 182 14.44 -13.29 0.14
C CYS A 182 15.95 -13.07 0.38
N GLY A 183 16.40 -13.05 1.65
CA GLY A 183 17.81 -12.86 2.01
C GLY A 183 18.25 -11.42 2.23
N LEU A 184 17.31 -10.47 2.44
CA LEU A 184 17.63 -9.07 2.75
C LEU A 184 17.78 -8.88 4.28
N ASP A 185 18.97 -8.51 4.75
CA ASP A 185 19.17 -8.13 6.15
C ASP A 185 18.44 -6.82 6.43
N ARG A 186 17.61 -6.78 7.49
CA ARG A 186 16.78 -5.62 7.86
C ARG A 186 17.63 -4.34 7.97
N PRO A 187 17.57 -3.42 7.00
CA PRO A 187 18.24 -2.14 7.15
C PRO A 187 17.36 -1.26 8.02
N ASP A 188 18.00 -0.41 8.82
CA ASP A 188 17.32 0.68 9.52
C ASP A 188 16.47 1.51 8.55
N ILE A 189 15.36 2.06 9.05
CA ILE A 189 14.23 2.64 8.29
C ILE A 189 14.60 3.88 7.43
N SER A 190 15.89 4.23 7.34
CA SER A 190 16.47 5.19 6.37
C SER A 190 16.61 4.57 4.95
N VAL A 191 15.64 3.74 4.55
CA VAL A 191 15.73 2.55 3.66
C VAL A 191 15.89 2.86 2.17
N LEU A 192 17.07 3.30 1.71
CA LEU A 192 17.53 3.13 0.32
C LEU A 192 19.07 3.06 0.27
N SER A 193 19.72 2.37 1.23
CA SER A 193 21.18 2.24 1.22
C SER A 193 21.68 1.56 -0.05
N GLU A 194 22.91 1.88 -0.48
CA GLU A 194 23.47 1.27 -1.69
C GLU A 194 23.52 -0.26 -1.59
N ASP A 195 23.82 -0.79 -0.40
CA ASP A 195 23.83 -2.23 -0.10
C ASP A 195 22.43 -2.85 -0.28
N PHE A 196 21.38 -2.19 0.22
CA PHE A 196 20.02 -2.66 0.07
C PHE A 196 19.61 -2.69 -1.41
N LEU A 197 19.89 -1.62 -2.15
CA LEU A 197 19.57 -1.52 -3.58
C LEU A 197 20.29 -2.60 -4.40
N ALA A 198 21.54 -2.93 -4.04
CA ALA A 198 22.30 -4.00 -4.66
C ALA A 198 21.70 -5.39 -4.38
N GLN A 199 21.28 -5.65 -3.13
CA GLN A 199 20.64 -6.91 -2.76
C GLN A 199 19.28 -7.08 -3.44
N VAL A 200 18.47 -6.01 -3.53
CA VAL A 200 17.18 -6.04 -4.25
C VAL A 200 17.39 -6.33 -5.74
N GLN A 201 18.42 -5.74 -6.37
CA GLN A 201 18.77 -6.04 -7.75
C GLN A 201 19.16 -7.52 -7.94
N ALA A 202 19.74 -8.17 -6.93
CA ALA A 202 20.16 -9.57 -6.97
C ALA A 202 19.02 -10.58 -6.71
N MET A 203 17.85 -10.15 -6.22
CA MET A 203 16.74 -11.05 -5.87
C MET A 203 16.32 -11.97 -7.01
N GLU A 204 16.08 -13.26 -6.71
CA GLU A 204 15.57 -14.23 -7.69
C GLU A 204 14.18 -13.81 -8.22
N GLN A 205 13.30 -13.41 -7.30
CA GLN A 205 11.92 -13.03 -7.59
C GLN A 205 11.82 -11.55 -7.98
N LYS A 206 12.14 -11.23 -9.25
CA LYS A 206 12.15 -9.83 -9.75
C LYS A 206 10.81 -9.11 -9.61
N ASN A 207 9.69 -9.82 -9.83
CA ASN A 207 8.36 -9.22 -9.71
C ASN A 207 8.06 -8.78 -8.27
N VAL A 208 8.53 -9.54 -7.28
CA VAL A 208 8.41 -9.18 -5.85
C VAL A 208 9.30 -7.99 -5.53
N ALA A 209 10.52 -7.97 -6.06
CA ALA A 209 11.44 -6.85 -5.91
C ALA A 209 10.86 -5.52 -6.42
N VAL A 210 10.21 -5.54 -7.60
CA VAL A 210 9.56 -4.36 -8.19
C VAL A 210 8.44 -3.83 -7.28
N GLU A 211 7.50 -4.69 -6.85
CA GLU A 211 6.38 -4.25 -6.00
C GLU A 211 6.85 -3.79 -4.61
N ALA A 212 7.87 -4.44 -4.05
CA ALA A 212 8.45 -4.02 -2.78
C ALA A 212 9.15 -2.65 -2.88
N LEU A 213 10.00 -2.43 -3.90
CA LEU A 213 10.64 -1.14 -4.13
C LEU A 213 9.61 -0.04 -4.36
N LYS A 214 8.58 -0.30 -5.17
CA LYS A 214 7.47 0.63 -5.39
C LYS A 214 6.82 1.04 -4.07
N ARG A 215 6.54 0.08 -3.17
CA ARG A 215 5.95 0.39 -1.86
C ARG A 215 6.87 1.24 -1.00
N LEU A 216 8.13 0.82 -0.86
CA LEU A 216 9.14 1.54 -0.06
C LEU A 216 9.35 2.96 -0.59
N LEU A 217 9.48 3.12 -1.91
CA LEU A 217 9.63 4.42 -2.55
C LEU A 217 8.40 5.30 -2.36
N ASN A 218 7.20 4.76 -2.47
CA ASN A 218 5.98 5.53 -2.24
C ASN A 218 5.90 6.05 -0.80
N ASP A 219 6.28 5.23 0.17
CA ASP A 219 6.31 5.61 1.58
C ASP A 219 7.41 6.66 1.84
N GLU A 220 8.60 6.49 1.25
CA GLU A 220 9.73 7.42 1.39
C GLU A 220 9.46 8.76 0.70
N ILE A 221 8.85 8.76 -0.49
CA ILE A 221 8.40 9.97 -1.18
C ILE A 221 7.44 10.73 -0.27
N LYS A 222 6.43 10.08 0.28
CA LYS A 222 5.48 10.71 1.21
C LYS A 222 6.17 11.28 2.44
N ALA A 223 7.12 10.55 3.03
CA ALA A 223 7.83 10.96 4.23
C ALA A 223 8.74 12.18 3.96
N ARG A 224 9.59 12.13 2.93
CA ARG A 224 10.57 13.18 2.61
C ARG A 224 9.98 14.42 1.97
N THR A 225 8.95 14.26 1.15
CA THR A 225 8.32 15.38 0.42
C THR A 225 7.04 15.88 1.07
N ARG A 226 6.75 15.48 2.32
CA ARG A 226 5.54 15.89 3.06
C ARG A 226 5.30 17.40 3.07
N THR A 227 6.38 18.18 3.10
CA THR A 227 6.34 19.64 3.09
C THR A 227 6.62 20.26 1.72
N ASN A 228 6.80 19.49 0.64
CA ASN A 228 7.11 19.99 -0.69
C ASN A 228 6.23 19.32 -1.74
N VAL A 229 5.13 20.00 -2.09
CA VAL A 229 4.09 19.48 -3.00
C VAL A 229 4.66 19.25 -4.40
N VAL A 230 5.54 20.14 -4.88
CA VAL A 230 6.10 20.03 -6.23
C VAL A 230 7.02 18.83 -6.36
N LYS A 231 7.93 18.61 -5.40
CA LYS A 231 8.77 17.41 -5.37
C LYS A 231 7.94 16.15 -5.18
N ASN A 232 6.92 16.19 -4.32
CA ASN A 232 6.00 15.06 -4.15
C ASN A 232 5.35 14.64 -5.48
N GLU A 233 4.78 15.61 -6.21
CA GLU A 233 4.17 15.38 -7.52
C GLU A 233 5.20 14.86 -8.53
N GLU A 234 6.38 15.47 -8.60
CA GLU A 234 7.45 15.09 -9.52
C GLU A 234 7.90 13.63 -9.30
N PHE A 235 8.27 13.26 -8.07
CA PHE A 235 8.73 11.91 -7.77
C PHE A 235 7.60 10.88 -7.87
N SER A 236 6.38 11.23 -7.46
CA SER A 236 5.22 10.35 -7.59
C SER A 236 4.87 10.07 -9.05
N GLU A 237 4.95 11.08 -9.91
CA GLU A 237 4.71 10.92 -11.35
C GLU A 237 5.80 10.08 -12.00
N ARG A 238 7.07 10.32 -11.67
CA ARG A 238 8.19 9.49 -12.17
C ARG A 238 8.04 8.02 -11.76
N LEU A 239 7.67 7.76 -10.50
CA LEU A 239 7.36 6.41 -10.02
C LEU A 239 6.19 5.79 -10.80
N ARG A 240 5.10 6.54 -11.00
CA ARG A 240 3.93 6.10 -11.75
C ARG A 240 4.27 5.75 -13.20
N GLN A 241 5.10 6.56 -13.86
CA GLN A 241 5.54 6.31 -15.23
C GLN A 241 6.42 5.08 -15.35
N ALA A 242 7.38 4.88 -14.43
CA ALA A 242 8.21 3.68 -14.39
C ALA A 242 7.33 2.41 -14.23
N MET A 243 6.37 2.45 -13.30
CA MET A 243 5.43 1.35 -13.09
C MET A 243 4.48 1.13 -14.27
N ALA A 244 4.05 2.19 -14.96
CA ALA A 244 3.21 2.07 -16.15
C ALA A 244 3.97 1.34 -17.28
N ARG A 245 5.25 1.68 -17.50
CA ARG A 245 6.10 0.98 -18.47
C ARG A 245 6.29 -0.51 -18.11
N TYR A 246 6.50 -0.81 -16.83
CA TYR A 246 6.57 -2.19 -16.32
C TYR A 246 5.30 -2.98 -16.61
N HIS A 247 4.14 -2.46 -16.20
CA HIS A 247 2.88 -3.16 -16.37
C HIS A 247 2.49 -3.31 -17.85
N ASN A 248 2.84 -2.34 -18.70
CA ASN A 248 2.64 -2.43 -20.14
C ASN A 248 3.68 -3.32 -20.85
N ARG A 249 4.58 -3.99 -20.09
CA ARG A 249 5.69 -4.81 -20.61
C ARG A 249 6.57 -4.10 -21.63
N SER A 250 6.63 -2.77 -21.54
CA SER A 250 7.49 -1.97 -22.41
C SER A 250 8.97 -2.04 -21.97
N VAL A 251 9.22 -2.58 -20.77
CA VAL A 251 10.53 -2.73 -20.14
C VAL A 251 10.54 -3.98 -19.26
N ASP A 252 11.71 -4.60 -19.13
CA ASP A 252 11.92 -5.79 -18.28
C ASP A 252 11.93 -5.41 -16.78
N ALA A 253 11.64 -6.39 -15.91
CA ALA A 253 11.66 -6.20 -14.46
C ALA A 253 13.01 -5.68 -13.96
N LEU A 254 14.13 -6.15 -14.54
CA LEU A 254 15.47 -5.67 -14.20
C LEU A 254 15.65 -4.18 -14.55
N GLN A 255 15.17 -3.76 -15.72
CA GLN A 255 15.26 -2.36 -16.16
C GLN A 255 14.41 -1.44 -15.26
N VAL A 256 13.23 -1.89 -14.87
CA VAL A 256 12.36 -1.15 -13.95
C VAL A 256 13.01 -1.03 -12.58
N ILE A 257 13.61 -2.11 -12.06
CA ILE A 257 14.38 -2.06 -10.82
C ILE A 257 15.48 -0.99 -10.90
N GLN A 258 16.22 -0.91 -12.01
CA GLN A 258 17.25 0.12 -12.19
C GLN A 258 16.67 1.55 -12.21
N GLU A 259 15.54 1.76 -12.87
CA GLU A 259 14.84 3.06 -12.85
C GLU A 259 14.37 3.44 -11.43
N LEU A 260 13.84 2.48 -10.68
CA LEU A 260 13.42 2.67 -9.29
C LEU A 260 14.61 2.96 -8.37
N ILE A 261 15.75 2.28 -8.57
CA ILE A 261 17.02 2.56 -7.87
C ILE A 261 17.53 3.96 -8.22
N ALA A 262 17.43 4.40 -9.46
CA ALA A 262 17.82 5.76 -9.84
C ALA A 262 16.90 6.81 -9.21
N LEU A 263 15.59 6.53 -9.13
CA LEU A 263 14.62 7.37 -8.42
C LEU A 263 14.96 7.45 -6.92
N ALA A 264 15.28 6.31 -6.31
CA ALA A 264 15.71 6.20 -4.92
C ALA A 264 16.90 7.12 -4.63
N LYS A 265 17.98 7.00 -5.42
CA LYS A 265 19.18 7.83 -5.27
C LYS A 265 18.87 9.32 -5.41
N ALA A 266 18.06 9.69 -6.40
CA ALA A 266 17.66 11.09 -6.61
C ALA A 266 16.79 11.66 -5.47
N LEU A 267 16.08 10.81 -4.72
CA LEU A 267 15.32 11.22 -3.55
C LEU A 267 16.20 11.42 -2.31
N CYS A 268 17.32 10.69 -2.24
CA CYS A 268 18.33 10.82 -1.19
C CYS A 268 19.28 11.99 -1.44
N ASP A 269 19.60 12.28 -2.69
CA ASP A 269 20.55 13.32 -3.11
C ASP A 269 19.85 14.69 -3.09
N GLN A 270 19.91 15.34 -1.92
CA GLN A 270 19.39 16.69 -1.73
C GLN A 270 20.56 17.66 -1.65
N PRO A 271 20.68 18.62 -2.57
CA PRO A 271 21.83 19.52 -2.59
C PRO A 271 21.82 20.39 -1.32
N ASP A 272 23.01 20.57 -0.72
CA ASP A 272 23.21 21.44 0.44
C ASP A 272 23.21 22.91 0.00
N ASP A 273 22.03 23.40 -0.34
CA ASP A 273 21.83 24.75 -0.87
C ASP A 273 21.76 25.80 0.24
N GLY A 274 21.95 25.41 1.51
CA GLY A 274 21.80 26.27 2.69
C GLY A 274 20.38 26.78 2.94
N LEU A 275 19.38 26.24 2.22
CA LEU A 275 17.97 26.60 2.36
C LEU A 275 17.29 25.80 3.47
N THR A 276 16.36 26.42 4.17
CA THR A 276 15.46 25.66 5.03
C THR A 276 14.50 24.81 4.18
N PRO A 277 13.95 23.69 4.70
CA PRO A 277 13.02 22.85 3.95
C PRO A 277 11.76 23.61 3.45
N GLU A 278 11.35 24.65 4.16
CA GLU A 278 10.23 25.51 3.77
C GLU A 278 10.60 26.40 2.57
N GLU A 279 11.79 27.01 2.59
CA GLU A 279 12.29 27.85 1.51
C GLU A 279 12.53 27.03 0.25
N ALA A 280 13.13 25.84 0.36
CA ALA A 280 13.31 24.92 -0.76
C ALA A 280 11.96 24.55 -1.42
N ALA A 281 10.92 24.33 -0.62
CA ALA A 281 9.59 24.01 -1.15
C ALA A 281 8.92 25.18 -1.90
N PHE A 282 9.06 26.41 -1.41
CA PHE A 282 8.57 27.59 -2.13
C PHE A 282 9.42 27.90 -3.36
N TYR A 283 10.73 27.67 -3.29
CA TYR A 283 11.62 27.77 -4.44
C TYR A 283 11.20 26.81 -5.55
N ASP A 284 10.99 25.53 -5.23
CA ASP A 284 10.53 24.53 -6.20
C ASP A 284 9.16 24.90 -6.80
N ALA A 285 8.26 25.46 -5.99
CA ALA A 285 6.97 25.96 -6.45
C ALA A 285 7.08 27.12 -7.46
N LEU A 286 8.04 28.02 -7.26
CA LEU A 286 8.33 29.13 -8.17
C LEU A 286 9.05 28.64 -9.45
N ALA A 287 10.05 27.78 -9.28
CA ALA A 287 10.93 27.28 -10.34
C ALA A 287 10.24 26.28 -11.28
N LYS A 288 9.09 25.72 -10.89
CA LYS A 288 8.29 24.83 -11.75
C LYS A 288 7.85 25.50 -13.06
N ASN A 289 7.85 26.83 -13.14
CA ASN A 289 7.67 27.54 -14.39
C ASN A 289 9.05 27.89 -15.01
N GLU A 290 9.48 27.09 -15.97
CA GLU A 290 10.80 27.20 -16.61
C GLU A 290 11.01 28.59 -17.23
N THR A 291 9.98 29.18 -17.85
CA THR A 291 10.05 30.52 -18.46
C THR A 291 10.27 31.60 -17.40
N ALA A 292 9.53 31.53 -16.29
CA ALA A 292 9.73 32.49 -15.19
C ALA A 292 11.11 32.32 -14.52
N ALA A 293 11.56 31.07 -14.37
CA ALA A 293 12.88 30.77 -13.81
C ALA A 293 14.03 31.27 -14.68
N GLN A 294 13.91 31.18 -16.00
CA GLN A 294 14.89 31.72 -16.94
C GLN A 294 14.93 33.25 -16.93
N ILE A 295 13.77 33.90 -16.84
CA ILE A 295 13.66 35.37 -16.87
C ILE A 295 14.22 35.99 -15.58
N MET A 296 13.87 35.45 -14.41
CA MET A 296 14.26 36.02 -13.11
C MET A 296 15.64 35.53 -12.64
N GLY A 297 16.03 34.33 -13.06
CA GLY A 297 17.25 33.69 -12.61
C GLY A 297 17.18 33.17 -11.17
N ASN A 298 18.13 32.28 -10.84
CA ASN A 298 18.10 31.53 -9.58
C ASN A 298 18.14 32.44 -8.33
N LYS A 299 19.01 33.46 -8.33
CA LYS A 299 19.22 34.35 -7.17
C LYS A 299 17.95 35.10 -6.76
N GLU A 300 17.16 35.57 -7.73
CA GLU A 300 15.92 36.29 -7.44
C GLU A 300 14.85 35.36 -6.88
N LEU A 301 14.71 34.16 -7.46
CA LEU A 301 13.77 33.15 -6.97
C LEU A 301 14.05 32.73 -5.52
N LEU A 302 15.33 32.61 -5.14
CA LEU A 302 15.73 32.30 -3.76
C LEU A 302 15.28 33.40 -2.78
N VAL A 303 15.45 34.67 -3.16
CA VAL A 303 14.98 35.80 -2.34
C VAL A 303 13.46 35.80 -2.21
N ILE A 304 12.74 35.54 -3.30
CA ILE A 304 11.27 35.45 -3.28
C ILE A 304 10.81 34.28 -2.40
N ALA A 305 11.47 33.12 -2.47
CA ALA A 305 11.16 31.97 -1.63
C ALA A 305 11.33 32.27 -0.13
N ALA A 306 12.43 32.90 0.26
CA ALA A 306 12.66 33.33 1.65
C ALA A 306 11.61 34.34 2.13
N GLU A 307 11.21 35.29 1.28
CA GLU A 307 10.16 36.25 1.61
C GLU A 307 8.75 35.61 1.63
N LEU A 308 8.49 34.61 0.79
CA LEU A 308 7.24 33.86 0.80
C LEU A 308 7.01 33.14 2.12
N VAL A 309 8.05 32.51 2.69
CA VAL A 309 7.96 31.88 4.02
C VAL A 309 7.51 32.90 5.07
N LYS A 310 8.10 34.10 5.07
CA LYS A 310 7.71 35.18 6.00
C LYS A 310 6.27 35.63 5.80
N VAL A 311 5.85 35.84 4.55
CA VAL A 311 4.48 36.26 4.21
C VAL A 311 3.45 35.20 4.62
N VAL A 312 3.73 33.93 4.34
CA VAL A 312 2.84 32.81 4.69
C VAL A 312 2.72 32.70 6.20
N ARG A 313 3.83 32.73 6.95
CA ARG A 313 3.81 32.69 8.42
C ARG A 313 3.05 33.87 9.02
N ALA A 314 3.19 35.08 8.47
CA ALA A 314 2.49 36.27 8.97
C ALA A 314 0.97 36.26 8.70
N ASN A 315 0.53 35.56 7.65
CA ASN A 315 -0.89 35.49 7.25
C ASN A 315 -1.57 34.17 7.66
N ALA A 316 -0.83 33.21 8.20
CA ALA A 316 -1.37 31.92 8.62
C ALA A 316 -2.10 32.05 9.96
N THR A 317 -3.43 32.18 9.92
CA THR A 317 -4.31 32.00 11.08
C THR A 317 -4.58 30.52 11.35
N VAL A 318 -5.11 30.17 12.53
CA VAL A 318 -5.48 28.79 12.87
C VAL A 318 -6.45 28.23 11.82
N ASP A 319 -6.13 27.06 11.26
CA ASP A 319 -6.94 26.37 10.24
C ASP A 319 -7.29 27.23 9.00
N TRP A 320 -6.46 28.21 8.64
CA TRP A 320 -6.74 29.13 7.52
C TRP A 320 -7.01 28.41 6.19
N TRP A 321 -6.42 27.23 5.97
CA TRP A 321 -6.61 26.40 4.77
C TRP A 321 -8.01 25.79 4.65
N ARG A 322 -8.82 25.79 5.72
CA ARG A 322 -10.20 25.26 5.71
C ARG A 322 -11.25 26.30 5.33
N LEU A 323 -10.90 27.59 5.33
CA LEU A 323 -11.85 28.69 5.18
C LEU A 323 -11.54 29.51 3.91
N ASP A 324 -12.57 29.84 3.13
CA ASP A 324 -12.41 30.56 1.86
C ASP A 324 -11.86 31.98 2.02
N ASN A 325 -12.27 32.69 3.07
CA ASN A 325 -11.85 34.08 3.31
C ASN A 325 -10.33 34.19 3.62
N PRO A 326 -9.77 33.43 4.59
CA PRO A 326 -8.33 33.37 4.79
C PRO A 326 -7.55 32.91 3.56
N ARG A 327 -8.04 31.92 2.79
CA ARG A 327 -7.41 31.50 1.51
C ARG A 327 -7.38 32.60 0.46
N LYS A 328 -8.42 33.44 0.38
CA LYS A 328 -8.43 34.63 -0.48
C LYS A 328 -7.39 35.66 -0.01
N SER A 329 -7.31 35.91 1.30
CA SER A 329 -6.30 36.81 1.88
C SER A 329 -4.87 36.35 1.57
N MET A 330 -4.59 35.06 1.75
CA MET A 330 -3.30 34.45 1.41
C MET A 330 -2.96 34.64 -0.07
N ARG A 331 -3.91 34.37 -0.98
CA ARG A 331 -3.74 34.62 -2.42
C ARG A 331 -3.38 36.07 -2.72
N VAL A 332 -4.05 37.02 -2.09
CA VAL A 332 -3.78 38.46 -2.28
C VAL A 332 -2.39 38.82 -1.77
N ALA A 333 -1.98 38.31 -0.61
CA ALA A 333 -0.65 38.54 -0.04
C ALA A 333 0.47 37.99 -0.94
N VAL A 334 0.33 36.74 -1.39
CA VAL A 334 1.27 36.09 -2.33
C VAL A 334 1.34 36.86 -3.64
N LYS A 335 0.18 37.23 -4.21
CA LYS A 335 0.09 38.00 -5.46
C LYS A 335 0.82 39.35 -5.35
N ARG A 336 0.63 40.06 -4.23
CA ARG A 336 1.30 41.34 -3.97
C ARG A 336 2.81 41.18 -3.88
N LEU A 337 3.29 40.08 -3.27
CA LEU A 337 4.71 39.79 -3.16
C LEU A 337 5.32 39.52 -4.54
N LEU A 338 4.72 38.65 -5.34
CA LEU A 338 5.21 38.32 -6.69
C LEU A 338 5.34 39.57 -7.57
N ARG A 339 4.36 40.48 -7.51
CA ARG A 339 4.41 41.77 -8.22
C ARG A 339 5.55 42.67 -7.76
N LYS A 340 5.81 42.71 -6.45
CA LYS A 340 6.91 43.51 -5.87
C LYS A 340 8.27 43.09 -6.42
N PHE A 341 8.45 41.80 -6.67
CA PHE A 341 9.68 41.22 -7.19
C PHE A 341 9.69 41.05 -8.72
N GLY A 342 8.68 41.56 -9.43
CA GLY A 342 8.67 41.56 -10.89
C GLY A 342 8.39 40.20 -11.54
N TYR A 343 7.70 39.28 -10.84
CA TYR A 343 7.30 38.00 -11.44
C TYR A 343 6.41 38.24 -12.68
N PRO A 344 6.63 37.53 -13.81
CA PRO A 344 5.91 37.78 -15.05
C PRO A 344 4.38 37.70 -14.88
N PRO A 345 3.60 38.72 -15.28
CA PRO A 345 2.16 38.79 -15.02
C PRO A 345 1.37 37.68 -15.73
N ASP A 346 1.84 37.24 -16.89
CA ASP A 346 1.20 36.18 -17.69
C ASP A 346 1.31 34.81 -17.01
N LEU A 347 2.30 34.64 -16.13
CA LEU A 347 2.62 33.40 -15.42
C LEU A 347 2.25 33.46 -13.93
N GLU A 348 1.83 34.63 -13.45
CA GLU A 348 1.53 34.94 -12.05
C GLU A 348 0.38 34.07 -11.51
N ALA A 349 -0.67 33.85 -12.30
CA ALA A 349 -1.87 33.15 -11.84
C ALA A 349 -1.59 31.70 -11.41
N ASP A 350 -0.82 30.96 -12.22
CA ASP A 350 -0.46 29.57 -11.93
C ASP A 350 0.58 29.47 -10.81
N ALA A 351 1.50 30.44 -10.72
CA ALA A 351 2.45 30.51 -9.62
C ALA A 351 1.74 30.75 -8.29
N VAL A 352 0.80 31.70 -8.23
CA VAL A 352 -0.01 31.98 -7.02
C VAL A 352 -0.77 30.73 -6.57
N LYS A 353 -1.40 30.01 -7.51
CA LYS A 353 -2.13 28.77 -7.19
C LYS A 353 -1.22 27.73 -6.54
N ARG A 354 -0.05 27.47 -7.14
CA ARG A 354 0.93 26.49 -6.62
C ARG A 354 1.51 26.89 -5.27
N ILE A 355 1.89 28.16 -5.11
CA ILE A 355 2.42 28.69 -3.84
C ILE A 355 1.38 28.57 -2.73
N VAL A 356 0.10 28.81 -3.01
CA VAL A 356 -0.96 28.67 -2.02
C VAL A 356 -1.19 27.20 -1.65
N GLN A 357 -1.17 26.27 -2.62
CA GLN A 357 -1.21 24.83 -2.33
C GLN A 357 -0.01 24.40 -1.47
N GLN A 358 1.18 24.93 -1.76
CA GLN A 358 2.39 24.70 -0.99
C GLN A 358 2.27 25.25 0.45
N ALA A 359 1.71 26.44 0.62
CA ALA A 359 1.43 27.03 1.93
C ALA A 359 0.39 26.21 2.73
N GLU A 360 -0.61 25.63 2.07
CA GLU A 360 -1.62 24.78 2.71
C GLU A 360 -1.00 23.48 3.22
N ALA A 361 -0.14 22.82 2.43
CA ALA A 361 0.56 21.60 2.83
C ALA A 361 1.44 21.84 4.07
N LEU A 362 2.17 22.96 4.08
CA LEU A 362 3.01 23.37 5.21
C LEU A 362 2.16 23.64 6.47
N ALA A 363 1.01 24.30 6.34
CA ALA A 363 0.13 24.60 7.47
C ALA A 363 -0.52 23.34 8.06
N GLN A 364 -0.94 22.39 7.23
CA GLN A 364 -1.47 21.08 7.68
C GLN A 364 -0.43 20.30 8.48
N GLU A 365 0.82 20.32 8.01
CA GLU A 365 1.92 19.63 8.67
C GLU A 365 2.27 20.26 10.03
N MET A 366 2.29 21.59 10.12
CA MET A 366 2.49 22.28 11.41
C MET A 366 1.37 21.96 12.41
N SER A 367 0.13 21.86 11.95
CA SER A 367 -1.03 21.46 12.76
C SER A 367 -0.98 19.98 13.20
N ALA A 368 -0.36 19.11 12.39
CA ALA A 368 -0.13 17.71 12.74
C ALA A 368 0.98 17.54 13.79
N ARG A 369 2.06 18.35 13.72
CA ARG A 369 3.16 18.33 14.72
C ARG A 369 2.81 18.95 16.07
N GLY A 370 1.85 19.88 16.10
CA GLY A 370 1.38 20.51 17.34
C GLY A 370 0.36 19.69 18.12
N ARG A 371 0.01 18.48 17.67
CA ARG A 371 -0.98 17.58 18.28
C ARG A 371 -0.35 16.43 19.02
#